data_AF-A0A3D2CIA6-F1
#
_entry.id   AF-A0A3D2CIA6-F1
#
_cell.length_a   1.000
_cell.length_b   1.000
_cell.length_c   1.000
_cell.angle_alpha   90.00
_cell.angle_beta   90.00
_cell.angle_gamma   90.00
#
_symmetry.space_group_name_H-M   'P 1'
#
loop_
_entity.id
_entity.type
_entity.pdbx_description
1 polymer ?
#
loop_
_entity_poly.entity_id
_entity_poly.type
_entity_poly.pdbx_seq_one_letter_code
_entity_poly.pdbx_strand_id
1 'polypeptide(L)'
;MTSVPGRYVFALLLRPFDAKPAPTARRMSMEPPVTNQPTRRTVTGYGLATLAGLIAPAGLYGCGQKGDSGTGASASGRVLPPPIPLRSLIDQIGPLGEPNADGVRLPEGFSVRIVARTGEEVLPGGYVWHPWPDGGATFARFDGGWIYVSNSEIPIAGGVGALHFDADGVLVDAYPILQDTNINCAGGRTPWGT
;
A
#
# COMPACT_ATOMS: atom_id res chain seq x y z
N MET A 1 -28.88 9.49 -28.30
CA MET A 1 -27.44 9.63 -27.98
C MET A 1 -27.08 8.51 -27.03
N THR A 2 -26.50 7.45 -27.58
CA THR A 2 -26.22 6.17 -26.94
C THR A 2 -25.02 6.27 -26.00
N SER A 3 -25.16 5.66 -24.82
CA SER A 3 -24.15 5.40 -23.78
C SER A 3 -22.70 5.37 -24.28
N VAL A 4 -21.85 6.28 -23.78
CA VAL A 4 -20.40 6.29 -24.05
C VAL A 4 -19.73 5.21 -23.19
N PRO A 5 -18.91 4.32 -23.76
CA PRO A 5 -18.22 3.28 -23.00
C PRO A 5 -17.17 3.92 -22.07
N GLY A 6 -17.22 3.55 -20.78
CA GLY A 6 -16.14 3.59 -19.80
C GLY A 6 -15.24 4.82 -19.80
N ARG A 7 -15.73 5.96 -19.28
CA ARG A 7 -14.81 7.00 -18.79
C ARG A 7 -14.17 6.46 -17.51
N TYR A 8 -12.94 5.98 -17.59
CA TYR A 8 -12.18 5.60 -16.40
C TYR A 8 -11.85 6.86 -15.61
N VAL A 9 -12.13 6.80 -14.31
CA VAL A 9 -12.02 7.93 -13.40
C VAL A 9 -11.03 7.58 -12.31
N PHE A 10 -10.00 8.42 -12.10
CA PHE A 10 -9.18 8.32 -10.90
C PHE A 10 -9.78 9.22 -9.82
N ALA A 11 -10.09 8.61 -8.68
CA ALA A 11 -10.88 9.22 -7.62
C ALA A 11 -10.14 9.10 -6.29
N LEU A 12 -9.97 10.23 -5.60
CA LEU A 12 -9.36 10.28 -4.28
C LEU A 12 -10.45 10.14 -3.21
N LEU A 13 -10.38 9.08 -2.40
CA LEU A 13 -11.25 8.88 -1.24
C LEU A 13 -10.78 9.77 -0.09
N LEU A 14 -11.66 10.66 0.36
CA LEU A 14 -11.43 11.55 1.48
C LEU A 14 -12.25 11.04 2.67
N ARG A 15 -11.56 10.72 3.76
CA ARG A 15 -12.22 10.56 5.06
C ARG A 15 -12.52 11.95 5.62
N PRO A 16 -13.58 12.10 6.42
CA PRO A 16 -13.67 13.27 7.27
C PRO A 16 -12.46 13.20 8.20
N PHE A 17 -11.58 14.19 8.11
CA PHE A 17 -10.56 14.39 9.13
C PHE A 17 -11.32 14.70 10.42
N ASP A 18 -11.39 13.75 11.35
CA ASP A 18 -11.35 14.14 12.75
C ASP A 18 -10.00 14.83 12.92
N ALA A 19 -10.00 16.16 12.88
CA ALA A 19 -8.83 16.97 13.11
C ALA A 19 -8.26 16.60 14.48
N LYS A 20 -7.27 15.70 14.49
CA LYS A 20 -6.50 15.43 15.70
C LYS A 20 -5.79 16.76 16.03
N PRO A 21 -6.03 17.37 17.21
CA PRO A 21 -5.33 18.60 17.56
C PRO A 21 -3.83 18.34 17.49
N ALA A 22 -3.10 19.26 16.86
CA ALA A 22 -1.66 19.19 16.71
C ALA A 22 -1.02 18.89 18.09
N PRO A 23 -0.10 17.92 18.20
CA PRO A 23 0.61 17.72 19.45
C PRO A 23 1.39 19.00 19.77
N THR A 24 1.07 19.61 20.91
CA THR A 24 1.78 20.78 21.44
C THR A 24 3.27 20.49 21.43
N ALA A 25 4.03 21.30 20.68
CA ALA A 25 5.47 21.10 20.53
C ALA A 25 6.16 21.24 21.89
N ARG A 26 6.49 20.10 22.52
CA ARG A 26 7.42 20.07 23.64
C ARG A 26 8.81 20.30 23.07
N ARG A 27 9.38 21.48 23.38
CA ARG A 27 10.78 21.84 23.09
C ARG A 27 11.69 20.81 23.77
N MET A 28 12.07 19.75 23.03
CA MET A 28 13.15 18.85 23.42
C MET A 28 14.43 19.42 22.83
N SER A 29 15.28 19.98 23.69
CA SER A 29 16.67 20.26 23.37
C SER A 29 17.34 18.94 22.95
N MET A 30 17.79 18.84 21.70
CA MET A 30 18.50 17.68 21.18
C MET A 30 20.01 17.95 21.27
N GLU A 31 20.69 17.24 22.18
CA GLU A 31 22.14 17.01 22.10
C GLU A 31 22.48 16.18 20.85
N PRO A 32 23.67 16.37 20.25
CA PRO A 32 24.05 15.68 19.02
C PRO A 32 24.28 14.17 19.28
N PRO A 33 23.88 13.28 18.34
CA PRO A 33 24.06 11.85 18.49
C PRO A 33 25.52 11.44 18.33
N VAL A 34 26.02 10.67 19.31
CA VAL A 34 27.30 9.95 19.23
C VAL A 34 27.22 8.91 18.12
N THR A 35 28.06 9.05 17.11
CA THR A 35 28.18 8.13 15.97
C THR A 35 28.89 6.85 16.39
N ASN A 36 28.19 5.71 16.39
CA ASN A 36 28.84 4.40 16.31
C ASN A 36 28.08 3.52 15.32
N GLN A 37 28.48 3.57 14.05
CA GLN A 37 27.94 2.75 12.97
C GLN A 37 28.86 1.53 12.77
N PRO A 38 28.41 0.28 13.00
CA PRO A 38 29.11 -0.88 12.49
C PRO A 38 28.92 -1.00 10.98
N THR A 39 30.02 -1.17 10.26
CA THR A 39 30.10 -1.24 8.79
C THR A 39 29.37 -2.44 8.17
N ARG A 40 28.91 -2.27 6.91
CA ARG A 40 28.10 -3.12 6.01
C ARG A 40 28.57 -4.58 5.72
N ARG A 41 29.27 -5.27 6.63
CA ARG A 41 29.85 -6.61 6.37
C ARG A 41 29.39 -7.76 7.27
N THR A 42 28.36 -7.58 8.11
CA THR A 42 28.04 -8.58 9.17
C THR A 42 26.65 -9.21 9.13
N VAL A 43 25.89 -9.15 8.01
CA VAL A 43 24.52 -9.74 7.98
C VAL A 43 24.27 -10.75 6.84
N THR A 44 25.23 -11.04 5.97
CA THR A 44 25.01 -12.01 4.85
C THR A 44 25.84 -13.30 5.01
N GLY A 45 25.92 -13.86 6.22
CA GLY A 45 26.80 -15.01 6.52
C GLY A 45 26.15 -16.32 6.99
N TYR A 46 24.87 -16.36 7.37
CA TYR A 46 24.35 -17.50 8.15
C TYR A 46 22.97 -18.06 7.73
N GLY A 47 22.55 -17.93 6.46
CA GLY A 47 21.17 -18.31 6.07
C GLY A 47 20.96 -19.33 4.95
N LEU A 48 22.00 -19.85 4.30
CA LEU A 48 21.86 -20.77 3.16
C LEU A 48 22.80 -21.98 3.29
N ALA A 49 22.44 -22.95 4.13
CA ALA A 49 23.01 -24.31 4.08
C ALA A 49 22.21 -25.30 4.96
N THR A 50 21.03 -25.73 4.50
CA THR A 50 20.48 -27.09 4.76
C THR A 50 19.32 -27.36 3.80
N LEU A 51 19.65 -27.54 2.52
CA LEU A 51 18.79 -28.21 1.55
C LEU A 51 19.13 -29.71 1.54
N ALA A 52 18.11 -30.55 1.36
CA ALA A 52 18.14 -31.93 0.86
C ALA A 52 18.43 -33.07 1.86
N GLY A 53 17.36 -33.77 2.24
CA GLY A 53 17.41 -35.02 3.01
C GLY A 53 16.14 -35.88 2.90
N LEU A 54 15.81 -36.31 1.67
CA LEU A 54 15.11 -37.56 1.31
C LEU A 54 13.55 -37.63 1.34
N ILE A 55 13.03 -38.29 0.30
CA ILE A 55 11.64 -38.46 -0.12
C ILE A 55 11.19 -39.94 0.12
N ALA A 56 10.10 -40.11 0.90
CA ALA A 56 9.00 -41.13 0.85
C ALA A 56 9.27 -42.65 1.07
N PRO A 57 8.24 -43.55 1.24
CA PRO A 57 6.85 -43.44 1.74
C PRO A 57 6.40 -44.53 2.77
N ALA A 58 5.14 -44.40 3.27
CA ALA A 58 4.19 -45.44 3.71
C ALA A 58 4.36 -46.19 5.07
N GLY A 59 3.28 -46.18 5.87
CA GLY A 59 3.02 -47.17 6.93
C GLY A 59 2.10 -46.70 8.06
N LEU A 60 0.77 -46.87 7.90
CA LEU A 60 -0.21 -46.84 8.98
C LEU A 60 -0.09 -48.13 9.83
N TYR A 61 0.02 -48.02 11.15
CA TYR A 61 -0.39 -48.93 12.26
C TYR A 61 0.09 -48.21 13.56
N GLY A 62 -0.61 -48.03 14.67
CA GLY A 62 -1.68 -48.79 15.31
C GLY A 62 -1.21 -49.20 16.72
N CYS A 63 -1.95 -48.75 17.74
CA CYS A 63 -1.99 -49.21 19.15
C CYS A 63 -0.93 -48.80 20.18
N GLY A 64 -1.43 -48.30 21.32
CA GLY A 64 -1.10 -48.92 22.62
C GLY A 64 -0.38 -48.05 23.64
N GLN A 65 -1.08 -47.61 24.68
CA GLN A 65 -0.49 -47.08 25.91
C GLN A 65 0.38 -48.15 26.61
N LYS A 66 1.55 -47.76 27.14
CA LYS A 66 1.94 -48.00 28.54
C LYS A 66 3.19 -47.18 28.88
N GLY A 67 3.15 -46.50 30.03
CA GLY A 67 4.20 -45.59 30.47
C GLY A 67 5.54 -46.27 30.75
N ASP A 68 6.59 -45.46 30.81
CA ASP A 68 7.34 -45.38 32.05
C ASP A 68 8.05 -44.02 32.18
N SER A 69 8.25 -43.65 33.43
CA SER A 69 8.82 -42.42 33.95
C SER A 69 10.21 -42.09 33.40
N GLY A 70 10.34 -40.90 32.82
CA GLY A 70 11.62 -40.24 32.54
C GLY A 70 11.57 -38.79 33.01
N THR A 71 12.29 -38.49 34.09
CA THR A 71 12.57 -37.14 34.59
C THR A 71 13.28 -36.32 33.51
N GLY A 72 12.51 -35.51 32.78
CA GLY A 72 12.98 -34.54 31.80
C GLY A 72 12.62 -33.13 32.25
N ALA A 73 13.60 -32.23 32.20
CA ALA A 73 13.56 -30.84 32.66
C ALA A 73 12.19 -30.17 32.45
N SER A 74 11.62 -29.61 33.53
CA SER A 74 10.51 -28.67 33.45
C SER A 74 11.03 -27.40 32.76
N ALA A 75 10.95 -27.39 31.42
CA ALA A 75 10.92 -26.15 30.69
C ALA A 75 9.69 -25.41 31.24
N SER A 76 9.93 -24.37 32.04
CA SER A 76 8.90 -23.44 32.45
C SER A 76 8.30 -22.87 31.17
N GLY A 77 7.24 -23.52 30.69
CA GLY A 77 6.57 -23.18 29.45
C GLY A 77 6.12 -21.74 29.60
N ARG A 78 6.74 -20.85 28.82
CA ARG A 78 6.25 -19.48 28.72
C ARG A 78 4.84 -19.60 28.17
N VAL A 79 3.85 -19.42 29.04
CA VAL A 79 2.45 -19.31 28.63
C VAL A 79 2.39 -18.05 27.80
N LEU A 80 2.37 -18.20 26.48
CA LEU A 80 2.11 -17.08 25.59
C LEU A 80 0.68 -16.61 25.89
N PRO A 81 0.47 -15.30 26.06
CA PRO A 81 -0.89 -14.79 26.16
C PRO A 81 -1.68 -15.21 24.91
N PRO A 82 -3.00 -15.42 25.03
CA PRO A 82 -3.81 -15.75 23.88
C PRO A 82 -3.61 -14.68 22.79
N PRO A 83 -3.53 -15.07 21.52
CA PRO A 83 -3.38 -14.12 20.43
C PRO A 83 -4.54 -13.12 20.48
N ILE A 84 -4.22 -11.83 20.33
CA ILE A 84 -5.23 -10.79 20.22
C ILE A 84 -6.08 -11.10 18.98
N PRO A 85 -7.42 -11.15 19.08
CA PRO A 85 -8.26 -11.42 17.93
C PRO A 85 -8.05 -10.32 16.88
N LEU A 86 -7.71 -10.72 15.66
CA LEU A 86 -7.66 -9.81 14.53
C LEU A 86 -9.08 -9.29 14.26
N ARG A 87 -9.24 -7.97 14.20
CA ARG A 87 -10.50 -7.32 13.82
C ARG A 87 -10.29 -6.62 12.49
N SER A 88 -11.18 -6.88 11.55
CA SER A 88 -11.24 -6.12 10.30
C SER A 88 -11.64 -4.69 10.63
N LEU A 89 -10.83 -3.73 10.17
CA LEU A 89 -11.21 -2.31 10.22
C LEU A 89 -12.25 -1.97 9.16
N ILE A 90 -12.37 -2.79 8.11
CA ILE A 90 -13.34 -2.60 7.02
C ILE A 90 -14.76 -2.85 7.54
N ASP A 91 -14.94 -3.81 8.46
CA ASP A 91 -16.23 -4.15 9.05
C ASP A 91 -16.83 -2.99 9.87
N GLN A 92 -16.02 -1.97 10.20
CA GLN A 92 -16.43 -0.80 10.98
C GLN A 92 -16.80 0.41 10.10
N ILE A 93 -16.60 0.33 8.78
CA ILE A 93 -16.80 1.46 7.86
C ILE A 93 -18.30 1.67 7.54
N GLY A 94 -19.14 0.65 7.74
CA GLY A 94 -20.58 0.69 7.43
C GLY A 94 -20.90 0.29 5.98
N PRO A 95 -22.20 0.14 5.65
CA PRO A 95 -22.63 -0.24 4.30
C PRO A 95 -22.41 0.88 3.29
N LEU A 96 -22.33 0.53 2.00
CA LEU A 96 -22.32 1.50 0.91
C LEU A 96 -23.69 2.19 0.80
N GLY A 97 -23.69 3.51 0.65
CA GLY A 97 -24.90 4.29 0.36
C GLY A 97 -25.32 4.27 -1.11
N GLU A 98 -26.23 5.19 -1.43
CA GLU A 98 -26.61 5.48 -2.82
C GLU A 98 -25.45 6.15 -3.59
N PRO A 99 -25.42 6.03 -4.93
CA PRO A 99 -24.36 6.61 -5.72
C PRO A 99 -24.45 8.14 -5.66
N ASN A 100 -23.30 8.79 -5.56
CA ASN A 100 -23.21 10.24 -5.64
C ASN A 100 -23.40 10.74 -7.10
N ALA A 101 -23.23 12.04 -7.34
CA ALA A 101 -23.35 12.65 -8.67
C ALA A 101 -22.38 12.07 -9.71
N ASP A 102 -21.24 11.52 -9.28
CA ASP A 102 -20.25 10.85 -10.12
C ASP A 102 -20.51 9.33 -10.26
N GLY A 103 -21.60 8.81 -9.68
CA GLY A 103 -21.94 7.39 -9.71
C GLY A 103 -21.20 6.54 -8.66
N VAL A 104 -20.42 7.15 -7.77
CA VAL A 104 -19.62 6.47 -6.75
C VAL A 104 -20.46 6.21 -5.51
N ARG A 105 -20.54 4.95 -5.08
CA ARG A 105 -21.19 4.55 -3.82
C ARG A 105 -20.17 4.59 -2.69
N LEU A 106 -20.48 5.31 -1.63
CA LEU A 106 -19.60 5.50 -0.49
C LEU A 106 -20.35 5.18 0.81
N PRO A 107 -19.66 4.65 1.83
CA PRO A 107 -20.18 4.59 3.18
C PRO A 107 -20.44 5.99 3.74
N GLU A 108 -21.30 6.08 4.75
CA GLU A 108 -21.63 7.35 5.40
C GLU A 108 -20.37 8.04 5.96
N GLY A 109 -20.32 9.37 5.82
CA GLY A 109 -19.20 10.20 6.27
C GLY A 109 -18.05 10.32 5.27
N PHE A 110 -17.94 9.43 4.28
CA PHE A 110 -16.89 9.51 3.25
C PHE A 110 -17.28 10.44 2.11
N SER A 111 -16.29 11.11 1.53
CA SER A 111 -16.44 11.86 0.29
C SER A 111 -15.38 11.43 -0.72
N VAL A 112 -15.61 11.74 -1.99
CA VAL A 112 -14.68 11.44 -3.07
C VAL A 112 -14.52 12.66 -3.95
N ARG A 113 -13.30 12.86 -4.46
CA ARG A 113 -13.01 13.86 -5.48
C ARG A 113 -12.43 13.18 -6.70
N ILE A 114 -13.03 13.44 -7.86
CA ILE A 114 -12.43 13.06 -9.14
C ILE A 114 -11.26 14.00 -9.41
N VAL A 115 -10.07 13.44 -9.65
CA VAL A 115 -8.85 14.24 -9.87
C VAL A 115 -8.29 14.10 -11.28
N ALA A 116 -8.70 13.07 -12.04
CA ALA A 116 -8.39 12.93 -13.45
C ALA A 116 -9.41 12.01 -14.15
N ARG A 117 -9.66 12.25 -15.45
CA ARG A 117 -10.51 11.42 -16.32
C ARG A 117 -9.78 11.13 -17.63
N THR A 118 -9.79 9.88 -18.06
CA THR A 118 -9.16 9.46 -19.32
C THR A 118 -9.59 10.36 -20.49
N GLY A 119 -8.61 10.85 -21.25
CA GLY A 119 -8.83 11.68 -22.44
C GLY A 119 -9.22 13.13 -22.13
N GLU A 120 -9.32 13.52 -20.87
CA GLU A 120 -9.54 14.91 -20.46
C GLU A 120 -8.22 15.54 -19.99
N GLU A 121 -8.07 16.83 -20.23
CA GLU A 121 -6.98 17.61 -19.63
C GLU A 121 -7.14 17.61 -18.11
N VAL A 122 -6.04 17.32 -17.40
CA VAL A 122 -6.05 17.28 -15.94
C VAL A 122 -6.10 18.70 -15.35
N LEU A 123 -5.31 19.59 -15.95
CA LEU A 123 -5.28 21.03 -15.68
C LEU A 123 -5.36 21.76 -17.03
N PRO A 124 -5.93 22.98 -17.08
CA PRO A 124 -6.13 23.70 -18.35
C PRO A 124 -4.83 23.86 -19.16
N GLY A 125 -4.84 23.40 -20.41
CA GLY A 125 -3.69 23.47 -21.32
C GLY A 125 -2.54 22.52 -20.95
N GLY A 126 -2.78 21.57 -20.06
CA GLY A 126 -1.79 20.65 -19.52
C GLY A 126 -1.85 19.25 -20.11
N TYR A 127 -1.36 18.29 -19.32
CA TYR A 127 -1.37 16.87 -19.67
C TYR A 127 -2.79 16.31 -19.79
N VAL A 128 -3.05 15.59 -20.87
CA VAL A 128 -4.27 14.79 -21.05
C VAL A 128 -4.09 13.45 -20.35
N TRP A 129 -5.01 13.09 -19.45
CA TRP A 129 -4.89 11.87 -18.68
C TRP A 129 -4.96 10.63 -19.57
N HIS A 130 -4.03 9.69 -19.34
CA HIS A 130 -3.89 8.51 -20.18
C HIS A 130 -5.12 7.58 -20.13
N PRO A 131 -5.31 6.77 -21.18
CA PRO A 131 -6.31 5.70 -21.19
C PRO A 131 -5.90 4.51 -20.31
N TRP A 132 -6.92 3.76 -19.89
CA TRP A 132 -6.81 2.54 -19.08
C TRP A 132 -5.88 2.72 -17.87
N PRO A 133 -6.19 3.69 -16.98
CA PRO A 133 -5.43 3.87 -15.76
C PRO A 133 -5.56 2.63 -14.87
N ASP A 134 -4.42 2.14 -14.36
CA ASP A 134 -4.36 0.97 -13.50
C ASP A 134 -3.51 1.26 -12.25
N GLY A 135 -2.66 0.32 -11.84
CA GLY A 135 -1.91 0.37 -10.61
C GLY A 135 -1.07 1.62 -10.48
N GLY A 136 -0.93 2.08 -9.24
CA GLY A 136 -0.27 3.32 -8.94
C GLY A 136 0.32 3.34 -7.55
N ALA A 137 1.09 4.39 -7.27
CA ALA A 137 1.72 4.61 -5.98
C ALA A 137 1.77 6.10 -5.64
N THR A 138 1.80 6.40 -4.35
CA THR A 138 1.94 7.77 -3.84
C THR A 138 3.33 7.97 -3.23
N PHE A 139 3.97 9.07 -3.61
CA PHE A 139 5.29 9.50 -3.16
C PHE A 139 5.16 10.82 -2.41
N ALA A 140 5.56 10.82 -1.14
CA ALA A 140 5.57 12.05 -0.34
C ALA A 140 6.72 12.96 -0.80
N ARG A 141 6.49 14.27 -0.76
CA ARG A 141 7.49 15.30 -1.03
C ARG A 141 7.89 16.02 0.25
N PHE A 142 9.06 16.67 0.22
CA PHE A 142 9.60 17.40 1.38
C PHE A 142 8.80 18.66 1.74
N ASP A 143 8.06 19.22 0.78
CA ASP A 143 7.20 20.39 0.95
C ASP A 143 5.84 20.05 1.62
N GLY A 144 5.61 18.77 1.98
CA GLY A 144 4.35 18.29 2.53
C GLY A 144 3.35 17.85 1.46
N GLY A 145 3.61 18.15 0.19
CA GLY A 145 2.85 17.66 -0.94
C GLY A 145 3.13 16.20 -1.26
N TRP A 146 2.50 15.70 -2.32
CA TRP A 146 2.66 14.32 -2.76
C TRP A 146 2.40 14.16 -4.25
N ILE A 147 3.00 13.13 -4.82
CA ILE A 147 2.80 12.75 -6.23
C ILE A 147 2.11 11.41 -6.24
N TYR A 148 1.04 11.29 -6.99
CA TYR A 148 0.47 9.99 -7.37
C TYR A 148 0.86 9.65 -8.79
N VAL A 149 1.34 8.43 -9.00
CA VAL A 149 1.65 7.88 -10.32
C VAL A 149 0.64 6.79 -10.65
N SER A 150 0.24 6.73 -11.92
CA SER A 150 -0.73 5.75 -12.44
C SER A 150 -0.20 5.18 -13.74
N ASN A 151 -0.20 3.86 -13.84
CA ASN A 151 0.12 3.15 -15.07
C ASN A 151 -1.00 3.25 -16.10
N SER A 152 -0.65 3.06 -17.37
CA SER A 152 -1.59 2.88 -18.49
C SER A 152 -1.46 1.48 -19.09
N GLU A 153 -2.56 0.73 -19.08
CA GLU A 153 -2.61 -0.66 -19.57
C GLU A 153 -2.81 -0.79 -21.09
N ILE A 154 -2.77 0.30 -21.85
CA ILE A 154 -3.04 0.19 -23.29
C ILE A 154 -1.97 -0.64 -24.03
N PRO A 155 -2.35 -1.44 -25.05
CA PRO A 155 -1.43 -2.36 -25.71
C PRO A 155 -0.42 -1.69 -26.65
N ILE A 156 -0.57 -0.40 -26.93
CA ILE A 156 0.28 0.41 -27.80
C ILE A 156 0.30 1.83 -27.24
N ALA A 157 1.49 2.37 -26.95
CA ALA A 157 1.69 3.73 -26.43
C ALA A 157 1.10 3.96 -25.02
N GLY A 158 1.22 2.96 -24.16
CA GLY A 158 1.01 3.13 -22.72
C GLY A 158 2.12 3.96 -22.08
N GLY A 159 2.32 3.77 -20.79
CA GLY A 159 3.20 4.62 -20.02
C GLY A 159 2.72 4.81 -18.60
N VAL A 160 3.17 5.89 -17.99
CA VAL A 160 2.83 6.27 -16.62
C VAL A 160 2.62 7.76 -16.54
N GLY A 161 1.46 8.18 -16.04
CA GLY A 161 1.12 9.57 -15.74
C GLY A 161 1.31 9.87 -14.26
N ALA A 162 1.65 11.12 -13.95
CA ALA A 162 1.81 11.62 -12.60
C ALA A 162 0.87 12.80 -12.34
N LEU A 163 0.33 12.85 -11.12
CA LEU A 163 -0.45 13.93 -10.55
C LEU A 163 0.30 14.47 -9.33
N HIS A 164 0.58 15.77 -9.31
CA HIS A 164 1.30 16.43 -8.23
C HIS A 164 0.33 17.28 -7.41
N PHE A 165 0.27 17.00 -6.12
CA PHE A 165 -0.53 17.71 -5.15
C PHE A 165 0.37 18.49 -4.19
N ASP A 166 -0.06 19.69 -3.82
CA ASP A 166 0.57 20.45 -2.74
C ASP A 166 0.20 19.89 -1.35
N ALA A 167 0.70 20.55 -0.30
CA ALA A 167 0.47 20.13 1.09
C ALA A 167 -1.00 20.18 1.52
N ASP A 168 -1.82 21.01 0.87
CA ASP A 168 -3.26 21.12 1.12
C ASP A 168 -4.06 20.11 0.30
N GLY A 169 -3.39 19.31 -0.54
CA GLY A 169 -4.01 18.33 -1.42
C GLY A 169 -4.65 18.93 -2.67
N VAL A 170 -4.30 20.17 -3.02
CA VAL A 170 -4.69 20.80 -4.28
C VAL A 170 -3.82 20.25 -5.39
N LEU A 171 -4.44 19.90 -6.52
CA LEU A 171 -3.72 19.41 -7.69
C LEU A 171 -3.05 20.59 -8.38
N VAL A 172 -1.72 20.60 -8.44
CA VAL A 172 -0.92 21.73 -8.93
C VAL A 172 -0.18 21.44 -10.22
N ASP A 173 0.05 20.17 -10.55
CA ASP A 173 0.71 19.79 -11.80
C ASP A 173 0.32 18.36 -12.24
N ALA A 174 0.46 18.07 -13.52
CA ALA A 174 0.23 16.77 -14.12
C ALA A 174 1.10 16.56 -15.36
N TYR A 175 1.78 15.41 -15.45
CA TYR A 175 2.75 15.15 -16.51
C TYR A 175 3.03 13.65 -16.69
N PRO A 176 3.49 13.21 -17.88
CA PRO A 176 3.95 11.84 -18.07
C PRO A 176 5.35 11.65 -17.47
N ILE A 177 5.60 10.50 -16.86
CA ILE A 177 6.94 10.11 -16.36
C ILE A 177 7.55 8.95 -17.13
N LEU A 178 6.72 8.20 -17.86
CA LEU A 178 7.14 7.14 -18.76
C LEU A 178 6.19 7.13 -19.95
N GLN A 179 6.74 6.97 -21.14
CA GLN A 179 6.02 6.93 -22.41
C GLN A 179 6.58 5.79 -23.25
N ASP A 180 5.83 5.42 -24.30
CA ASP A 180 6.24 4.41 -25.28
C ASP A 180 6.52 3.02 -24.68
N THR A 181 5.84 2.71 -23.58
CA THR A 181 5.75 1.35 -23.02
C THR A 181 4.37 0.77 -23.26
N ASN A 182 4.19 -0.54 -23.04
CA ASN A 182 2.93 -1.21 -23.35
C ASN A 182 2.46 -2.01 -22.15
N ILE A 183 1.14 -2.04 -21.92
CA ILE A 183 0.47 -2.91 -20.96
C ILE A 183 1.10 -2.76 -19.56
N ASN A 184 1.26 -1.52 -19.10
CA ASN A 184 1.71 -1.24 -17.74
C ASN A 184 0.55 -1.56 -16.79
N CYS A 185 0.61 -2.69 -16.09
CA CYS A 185 -0.45 -3.16 -15.20
C CYS A 185 -0.30 -2.55 -13.79
N ALA A 186 0.27 -3.31 -12.86
CA ALA A 186 0.51 -2.87 -11.50
C ALA A 186 1.96 -2.39 -11.28
N GLY A 187 2.30 -2.13 -10.02
CA GLY A 187 3.66 -1.75 -9.62
C GLY A 187 3.78 -1.72 -8.10
N GLY A 188 5.01 -1.49 -7.63
CA GLY A 188 5.30 -1.34 -6.22
C GLY A 188 6.31 -0.24 -5.99
N ARG A 189 5.98 0.66 -5.06
CA ARG A 189 6.93 1.67 -4.58
C ARG A 189 8.04 0.99 -3.78
N THR A 190 9.28 1.27 -4.13
CA THR A 190 10.45 0.79 -3.41
C THR A 190 10.64 1.53 -2.08
N PRO A 191 11.32 0.93 -1.09
CA PRO A 191 11.61 1.59 0.18
C PRO A 191 12.45 2.87 0.07
N TRP A 192 13.18 3.05 -1.03
CA TRP A 192 14.01 4.23 -1.31
C TRP A 192 13.32 5.25 -2.22
N GLY A 193 12.03 5.09 -2.51
CA GLY A 193 11.20 6.12 -3.12
C GLY A 193 11.24 6.15 -4.65
N THR A 194 11.29 4.98 -5.29
CA THR A 194 11.07 4.81 -6.74
C THR A 194 9.87 3.94 -7.03
#